data_AF-A0A7R9K9E3-F1
#
_entry.id   AF-A0A7R9K9E3-F1
#
_cell.length_a   1.000
_cell.length_b   1.000
_cell.length_c   1.000
_cell.angle_alpha   90.00
_cell.angle_beta   90.00
_cell.angle_gamma   90.00
#
_symmetry.space_group_name_H-M   'P 1'
#
loop_
_entity.id
_entity.type
_entity.pdbx_description
1 polymer ?
#
loop_
_entity_poly.entity_id
_entity_poly.type
_entity_poly.pdbx_seq_one_letter_code
_entity_poly.pdbx_strand_id
1 'polypeptide(L)'
;MLSLVIEGMLGNFEADHEFFPAYVECAVELPTKYLERMTSPSVWWEVTPHKLRQSVGIRSALARRADSEVPLVWLNECIDATATLTGEQSTVLLNIAIVMCDCRDHETNCRWALELLGQIQSVINNKTNRDSQQASLFLCDVFILSVVVLSGYNCLALSLENVSYSRETRLQLFPHALVNLLACEQWSSITNQVSWK
;
A
#
# COMPACT_ATOMS: atom_id res chain seq x y z
N MET A 1 8.58 28.05 9.41
CA MET A 1 7.32 28.54 10.01
C MET A 1 6.12 27.97 9.27
N LEU A 2 6.03 28.11 7.94
CA LEU A 2 4.94 27.52 7.13
C LEU A 2 4.76 26.00 7.31
N SER A 3 5.84 25.23 7.37
CA SER A 3 5.75 23.77 7.57
C SER A 3 5.05 23.36 8.88
N LEU A 4 5.23 24.13 9.95
CA LEU A 4 4.55 23.90 11.23
C LEU A 4 3.07 24.29 11.17
N VAL A 5 2.71 25.27 10.34
CA VAL A 5 1.33 25.66 10.11
C VAL A 5 0.60 24.56 9.35
N ILE A 6 1.17 24.08 8.24
CA ILE A 6 0.60 22.98 7.44
C ILE A 6 0.44 21.74 8.31
N GLU A 7 1.48 21.36 9.06
CA GLU A 7 1.41 20.25 10.01
C GLU A 7 0.29 20.42 11.04
N GLY A 8 0.18 21.61 11.65
CA GLY A 8 -0.85 21.91 12.63
C GLY A 8 -2.28 21.89 12.07
N MET A 9 -2.45 22.04 10.75
CA MET A 9 -3.74 21.97 10.09
C MET A 9 -4.26 20.54 9.90
N LEU A 10 -3.39 19.52 9.95
CA LEU A 10 -3.79 18.12 9.74
C LEU A 10 -4.96 17.72 10.64
N GLY A 11 -4.92 18.11 11.91
CA GLY A 11 -5.96 17.77 12.89
C GLY A 11 -7.35 18.39 12.60
N ASN A 12 -7.44 19.30 11.64
CA ASN A 12 -8.70 19.96 11.27
C ASN A 12 -9.46 19.23 10.15
N PHE A 13 -8.87 18.21 9.53
CA PHE A 13 -9.45 17.51 8.38
C PHE A 13 -9.75 16.05 8.71
N GLU A 14 -10.97 15.60 8.40
CA GLU A 14 -11.21 14.17 8.22
C GLU A 14 -10.68 13.74 6.84
N ALA A 15 -10.31 12.46 6.68
CA ALA A 15 -9.72 11.99 5.43
C ALA A 15 -10.72 12.02 4.24
N ASP A 16 -12.01 12.01 4.53
CA ASP A 16 -13.14 12.15 3.60
C ASP A 16 -13.65 13.60 3.49
N HIS A 17 -13.02 14.55 4.19
CA HIS A 17 -13.37 15.97 4.11
C HIS A 17 -13.07 16.53 2.72
N GLU A 18 -13.96 17.37 2.17
CA GLU A 18 -13.88 17.89 0.79
C GLU A 18 -12.56 18.63 0.47
N PHE A 19 -11.99 19.37 1.43
CA PHE A 19 -10.72 20.07 1.30
C PHE A 19 -9.48 19.22 1.63
N PHE A 20 -9.64 17.98 2.10
CA PHE A 20 -8.50 17.12 2.42
C PHE A 20 -7.58 16.89 1.20
N PRO A 21 -8.09 16.67 -0.03
CA PRO A 21 -7.23 16.58 -1.22
C PRO A 21 -6.35 17.82 -1.45
N ALA A 22 -6.92 19.02 -1.34
CA ALA A 22 -6.17 20.27 -1.49
C ALA A 22 -5.12 20.45 -0.38
N TYR A 23 -5.45 20.00 0.84
CA TYR A 23 -4.48 19.95 1.92
C TYR A 23 -3.34 18.97 1.64
N VAL A 24 -3.65 17.77 1.11
CA VAL A 24 -2.66 16.75 0.75
C VAL A 24 -1.68 17.30 -0.29
N GLU A 25 -2.17 17.97 -1.34
CA GLU A 25 -1.31 18.62 -2.34
C GLU A 25 -0.32 19.62 -1.74
N CYS A 26 -0.71 20.32 -0.67
CA CYS A 26 0.19 21.20 0.06
C CYS A 26 1.15 20.43 0.99
N ALA A 27 0.64 19.40 1.66
CA ALA A 27 1.41 18.62 2.63
C ALA A 27 2.56 17.84 1.96
N VAL A 28 2.38 17.34 0.74
CA VAL A 28 3.42 16.58 0.02
C VAL A 28 4.64 17.41 -0.40
N GLU A 29 4.55 18.75 -0.32
CA GLU A 29 5.67 19.66 -0.55
C GLU A 29 6.51 19.92 0.71
N LEU A 30 6.11 19.36 1.86
CA LEU A 30 6.88 19.48 3.08
C LEU A 30 8.18 18.66 3.01
N PRO A 31 9.26 19.11 3.68
CA PRO A 31 10.45 18.29 3.82
C PRO A 31 10.13 16.94 4.49
N THR A 32 10.79 15.86 4.05
CA THR A 32 10.58 14.48 4.53
C THR A 32 10.46 14.35 6.04
N LYS A 33 11.27 15.08 6.82
CA LYS A 33 11.20 15.05 8.29
C LYS A 33 9.81 15.40 8.86
N TYR A 34 9.07 16.29 8.21
CA TYR A 34 7.71 16.67 8.63
C TYR A 34 6.72 15.61 8.18
N LEU A 35 6.85 15.12 6.95
CA LEU A 35 6.04 14.03 6.42
C LEU A 35 6.13 12.79 7.31
N GLU A 36 7.33 12.36 7.68
CA GLU A 36 7.52 11.21 8.57
C GLU A 36 6.86 11.44 9.93
N ARG A 37 7.12 12.58 10.56
CA ARG A 37 6.51 12.89 11.87
C ARG A 37 4.99 12.88 11.84
N MET A 38 4.40 13.42 10.77
CA MET A 38 2.94 13.54 10.62
C MET A 38 2.28 12.22 10.24
N THR A 39 2.93 11.43 9.38
CA THR A 39 2.28 10.33 8.68
C THR A 39 2.77 8.96 9.11
N SER A 40 3.84 8.84 9.88
CA SER A 40 4.39 7.54 10.28
C SER A 40 3.66 6.89 11.45
N PRO A 41 3.00 5.72 11.26
CA PRO A 41 2.48 4.96 12.37
C PRO A 41 3.54 4.53 13.38
N SER A 42 4.80 4.37 12.96
CA SER A 42 5.87 3.89 13.85
C SER A 42 6.28 4.93 14.90
N VAL A 43 6.03 6.22 14.65
CA VAL A 43 6.34 7.32 15.59
C VAL A 43 5.15 7.77 16.43
N TRP A 44 3.95 7.25 16.17
CA TRP A 44 2.75 7.62 16.92
C TRP A 44 2.68 6.89 18.25
N TRP A 45 2.25 7.60 19.30
CA TRP A 45 1.89 6.98 20.57
C TRP A 45 0.77 5.94 20.43
N GLU A 46 -0.19 6.23 19.56
CA GLU A 46 -1.33 5.36 19.27
C GLU A 46 -1.73 5.51 17.80
N VAL A 47 -1.93 4.35 17.15
CA VAL A 47 -2.47 4.23 15.80
C VAL A 47 -4.00 4.19 15.90
N THR A 48 -4.66 5.19 15.32
CA THR A 48 -6.13 5.25 15.25
C THR A 48 -6.59 5.18 13.80
N PRO A 49 -7.83 4.70 13.53
CA PRO A 49 -8.39 4.68 12.18
C PRO A 49 -8.32 6.04 11.47
N HIS A 50 -8.64 7.12 12.19
CA HIS A 50 -8.58 8.48 11.66
C HIS A 50 -7.18 8.87 11.20
N LYS A 51 -6.16 8.69 12.05
CA LYS A 51 -4.76 8.99 11.70
C LYS A 51 -4.27 8.13 10.54
N LEU A 52 -4.64 6.85 10.53
CA LEU A 52 -4.24 5.92 9.48
C LEU A 52 -4.81 6.36 8.12
N ARG A 53 -6.09 6.74 8.03
CA ARG A 53 -6.68 7.23 6.77
C ARG A 53 -5.98 8.48 6.25
N GLN A 54 -5.70 9.44 7.13
CA GLN A 54 -4.98 10.65 6.75
C GLN A 54 -3.55 10.34 6.25
N SER A 55 -2.84 9.49 6.99
CA SER A 55 -1.49 9.03 6.64
C SER A 55 -1.47 8.33 5.29
N VAL A 56 -2.38 7.39 5.07
CA VAL A 56 -2.53 6.68 3.80
C VAL A 56 -2.81 7.66 2.66
N GLY A 57 -3.69 8.65 2.85
CA GLY A 57 -3.96 9.67 1.84
C GLY A 57 -2.71 10.47 1.44
N ILE A 58 -1.97 10.98 2.43
CA ILE A 58 -0.76 11.78 2.20
C ILE A 58 0.35 10.91 1.57
N ARG A 59 0.60 9.72 2.12
CA ARG A 59 1.65 8.81 1.64
C ARG A 59 1.36 8.24 0.26
N SER A 60 0.09 8.02 -0.07
CA SER A 60 -0.31 7.66 -1.42
C SER A 60 -0.11 8.80 -2.40
N ALA A 61 -0.30 10.06 -1.98
CA ALA A 61 0.04 11.20 -2.83
C ALA A 61 1.56 11.34 -3.02
N LEU A 62 2.38 11.12 -1.98
CA LEU A 62 3.84 11.10 -2.10
C LEU A 62 4.33 10.02 -3.05
N ALA A 63 3.82 8.80 -2.91
CA ALA A 63 4.20 7.66 -3.74
C ALA A 63 3.94 7.88 -5.22
N ARG A 64 2.93 8.69 -5.56
CA ARG A 64 2.53 8.98 -6.94
C ARG A 64 3.29 10.13 -7.59
N ARG A 65 4.17 10.81 -6.86
CA ARG A 65 4.99 11.85 -7.46
C ARG A 65 5.98 11.23 -8.45
N ALA A 66 6.22 11.95 -9.55
CA ALA A 66 7.12 11.51 -10.61
C ALA A 66 8.59 11.38 -10.16
N ASP A 67 8.98 12.04 -9.07
CA ASP A 67 10.32 12.00 -8.48
C ASP A 67 10.46 10.97 -7.34
N SER A 68 9.44 10.14 -7.09
CA SER A 68 9.52 9.10 -6.06
C SER A 68 10.38 7.93 -6.51
N GLU A 69 11.57 7.79 -5.93
CA GLU A 69 12.52 6.70 -6.26
C GLU A 69 12.02 5.29 -5.92
N VAL A 70 11.22 5.15 -4.86
CA VAL A 70 10.66 3.84 -4.45
C VAL A 70 9.20 4.00 -3.98
N PRO A 71 8.25 4.20 -4.91
CA PRO A 71 6.85 4.56 -4.61
C PRO A 71 6.19 3.74 -3.50
N LEU A 72 6.26 2.42 -3.60
CA LEU A 72 5.52 1.52 -2.71
C LEU A 72 6.09 1.47 -1.28
N VAL A 73 7.34 1.89 -1.06
CA VAL A 73 7.94 1.93 0.29
C VAL A 73 7.22 2.92 1.20
N TRP A 74 6.68 4.02 0.65
CA TRP A 74 5.87 4.98 1.41
C TRP A 74 4.63 4.35 2.07
N LEU A 75 4.15 3.21 1.55
CA LEU A 75 2.95 2.54 2.05
C LEU A 75 3.25 1.44 3.08
N ASN A 76 4.51 1.03 3.26
CA ASN A 76 4.87 -0.12 4.09
C ASN A 76 4.38 0.01 5.54
N GLU A 77 4.67 1.13 6.18
CA GLU A 77 4.23 1.31 7.57
C GLU A 77 2.70 1.41 7.69
N CYS A 78 2.02 1.92 6.67
CA CYS A 78 0.55 1.94 6.64
C CYS A 78 0.00 0.52 6.50
N ILE A 79 0.59 -0.31 5.65
CA ILE A 79 0.25 -1.73 5.50
C ILE A 79 0.43 -2.45 6.84
N ASP A 80 1.59 -2.26 7.48
CA ASP A 80 1.89 -2.90 8.77
C ASP A 80 0.91 -2.46 9.87
N ALA A 81 0.61 -1.15 9.95
CA ALA A 81 -0.35 -0.60 10.90
C ALA A 81 -1.80 -1.06 10.65
N THR A 82 -2.15 -1.35 9.40
CA THR A 82 -3.49 -1.78 9.00
C THR A 82 -3.78 -3.23 9.42
N ALA A 83 -2.74 -4.04 9.60
CA ALA A 83 -2.87 -5.45 9.97
C ALA A 83 -3.76 -5.68 11.22
N THR A 84 -3.76 -4.73 12.16
CA THR A 84 -4.55 -4.77 13.40
C THR A 84 -5.86 -3.96 13.33
N LEU A 85 -6.11 -3.21 12.26
CA LEU A 85 -7.27 -2.34 12.07
C LEU A 85 -8.16 -2.83 10.91
N THR A 86 -8.91 -3.90 11.18
CA THR A 86 -9.73 -4.60 10.17
C THR A 86 -10.71 -3.72 9.40
N GLY A 87 -11.32 -2.73 10.07
CA GLY A 87 -12.24 -1.78 9.43
C GLY A 87 -11.58 -0.90 8.36
N GLU A 88 -10.25 -0.77 8.37
CA GLU A 88 -9.49 0.10 7.48
C GLU A 88 -8.86 -0.65 6.29
N GLN A 89 -8.87 -1.98 6.30
CA GLN A 89 -8.20 -2.81 5.30
C GLN A 89 -8.67 -2.49 3.88
N SER A 90 -9.98 -2.36 3.66
CA SER A 90 -10.54 -2.02 2.34
C SER A 90 -10.05 -0.67 1.82
N THR A 91 -10.07 0.36 2.66
CA THR A 91 -9.63 1.72 2.31
C THR A 91 -8.14 1.74 1.98
N VAL A 92 -7.32 1.02 2.75
CA VAL A 92 -5.88 0.90 2.50
C VAL A 92 -5.61 0.14 1.20
N LEU A 93 -6.32 -0.97 0.95
CA LEU A 93 -6.23 -1.70 -0.32
C LEU A 93 -6.61 -0.83 -1.52
N LEU A 94 -7.62 0.04 -1.41
CA LEU A 94 -7.95 0.99 -2.47
C LEU A 94 -6.80 1.95 -2.77
N ASN A 95 -6.22 2.56 -1.73
CA ASN A 95 -5.12 3.49 -1.89
C ASN A 95 -3.87 2.82 -2.49
N ILE A 96 -3.53 1.61 -2.03
CA ILE A 96 -2.45 0.80 -2.63
C ILE A 96 -2.70 0.57 -4.11
N ALA A 97 -3.93 0.18 -4.48
CA ALA A 97 -4.29 -0.07 -5.87
C ALA A 97 -4.17 1.19 -6.75
N ILE A 98 -4.56 2.36 -6.22
CA ILE A 98 -4.41 3.65 -6.91
C ILE A 98 -2.93 3.96 -7.17
N VAL A 99 -2.10 3.86 -6.13
CA VAL A 99 -0.65 4.09 -6.27
C VAL A 99 -0.04 3.15 -7.30
N MET A 100 -0.37 1.85 -7.23
CA MET A 100 0.13 0.85 -8.17
C MET A 100 -0.34 1.05 -9.61
N CYS A 101 -1.51 1.66 -9.83
CA CYS A 101 -1.93 2.04 -11.19
C CYS A 101 -1.03 3.15 -11.75
N ASP A 102 -0.70 4.14 -10.92
CA ASP A 102 0.09 5.31 -11.35
C ASP A 102 1.59 4.98 -11.47
N CYS A 103 2.10 4.03 -10.69
CA CYS A 103 3.50 3.60 -10.74
C CYS A 103 3.69 2.18 -11.31
N ARG A 104 2.76 1.66 -12.13
CA ARG A 104 2.74 0.25 -12.59
C ARG A 104 4.08 -0.23 -13.16
N ASP A 105 4.67 0.59 -14.03
CA ASP A 105 5.87 0.23 -14.78
C ASP A 105 7.17 0.59 -14.03
N HIS A 106 7.07 0.99 -12.76
CA HIS A 106 8.21 1.36 -11.95
C HIS A 106 9.11 0.15 -11.65
N GLU A 107 10.41 0.27 -11.91
CA GLU A 107 11.39 -0.84 -11.87
C GLU A 107 11.51 -1.51 -10.49
N THR A 108 11.18 -0.79 -9.41
CA THR A 108 11.27 -1.29 -8.04
C THR A 108 10.10 -2.20 -7.64
N ASN A 109 9.02 -2.25 -8.42
CA ASN A 109 7.79 -2.96 -8.05
C ASN A 109 8.02 -4.47 -7.85
N CYS A 110 8.84 -5.09 -8.70
CA CYS A 110 9.13 -6.51 -8.59
C CYS A 110 9.89 -6.83 -7.30
N ARG A 111 10.92 -6.05 -6.97
CA ARG A 111 11.67 -6.20 -5.71
C ARG A 111 10.74 -6.02 -4.50
N TRP A 112 9.92 -4.98 -4.50
CA TRP A 112 8.97 -4.72 -3.41
C TRP A 112 7.98 -5.88 -3.21
N ALA A 113 7.44 -6.44 -4.29
CA ALA A 113 6.51 -7.57 -4.20
C ALA A 113 7.17 -8.84 -3.62
N LEU A 114 8.46 -9.06 -3.88
CA LEU A 114 9.22 -10.18 -3.32
C LEU A 114 9.56 -9.96 -1.85
N GLU A 115 9.90 -8.74 -1.46
CA GLU A 115 10.07 -8.37 -0.06
C GLU A 115 8.77 -8.60 0.73
N LEU A 116 7.62 -8.22 0.16
CA LEU A 116 6.30 -8.50 0.72
C LEU A 116 6.04 -10.02 0.85
N LEU A 117 6.40 -10.81 -0.17
CA LEU A 117 6.28 -12.27 -0.09
C LEU A 117 7.16 -12.86 1.02
N GLY A 118 8.38 -12.36 1.19
CA GLY A 118 9.28 -12.74 2.29
C GLY A 118 8.70 -12.36 3.66
N GLN A 119 8.08 -11.18 3.78
CA GLN A 119 7.37 -10.75 4.99
C GLN A 119 6.21 -11.70 5.31
N ILE A 120 5.39 -12.06 4.30
CA ILE A 120 4.29 -13.04 4.45
C ILE A 120 4.83 -14.37 4.97
N GLN A 121 5.90 -14.90 4.37
CA GLN A 121 6.54 -16.15 4.81
C GLN A 121 7.01 -16.07 6.27
N SER A 122 7.65 -14.96 6.65
CA SER A 122 8.10 -14.72 8.03
C SER A 122 6.92 -14.74 9.02
N VAL A 123 5.83 -14.04 8.72
CA VAL A 123 4.62 -14.00 9.56
C VAL A 123 3.98 -15.39 9.67
N ILE A 124 3.91 -16.14 8.56
CA ILE A 124 3.36 -17.50 8.53
C ILE A 124 4.24 -18.48 9.31
N ASN A 125 5.56 -18.30 9.33
CA ASN A 125 6.48 -19.21 10.04
C ASN A 125 6.54 -18.91 11.55
N ASN A 126 6.37 -17.65 11.96
CA ASN A 126 6.45 -17.22 13.36
C ASN A 126 5.13 -17.40 14.16
N LYS A 127 4.22 -18.26 13.68
CA LYS A 127 2.87 -18.53 14.22
C LYS A 127 2.86 -18.74 15.74
N THR A 128 2.32 -17.78 16.48
CA THR A 128 2.04 -17.95 17.92
C THR A 128 0.62 -17.55 18.31
N ASN A 129 -0.04 -16.58 17.67
CA ASN A 129 -1.36 -16.06 18.12
C ASN A 129 -2.34 -15.68 16.97
N ARG A 130 -3.63 -15.48 17.29
CA ARG A 130 -4.69 -15.10 16.32
C ARG A 130 -4.39 -13.82 15.54
N ASP A 131 -3.74 -12.83 16.18
CA ASP A 131 -3.39 -11.56 15.53
C ASP A 131 -2.41 -11.78 14.36
N SER A 132 -1.51 -12.77 14.47
CA SER A 132 -0.61 -13.15 13.37
C SER A 132 -1.32 -13.79 12.18
N GLN A 133 -2.46 -14.47 12.42
CA GLN A 133 -3.29 -15.03 11.37
C GLN A 133 -4.03 -13.94 10.60
N GLN A 134 -4.54 -12.92 11.29
CA GLN A 134 -5.20 -11.80 10.64
C GLN A 134 -4.22 -10.94 9.83
N ALA A 135 -3.04 -10.67 10.40
CA ALA A 135 -1.98 -9.96 9.69
C ALA A 135 -1.54 -10.68 8.42
N SER A 136 -1.30 -12.00 8.49
CA SER A 136 -0.93 -12.78 7.29
C SER A 136 -2.03 -12.80 6.22
N LEU A 137 -3.31 -12.88 6.61
CA LEU A 137 -4.41 -12.80 5.65
C LEU A 137 -4.45 -11.44 4.93
N PHE A 138 -4.27 -10.34 5.67
CA PHE A 138 -4.23 -9.00 5.09
C PHE A 138 -3.02 -8.82 4.16
N LEU A 139 -1.83 -9.25 4.56
CA LEU A 139 -0.65 -9.18 3.70
C LEU A 139 -0.82 -10.02 2.43
N CYS A 140 -1.45 -11.20 2.52
CA CYS A 140 -1.82 -11.99 1.34
C CYS A 140 -2.79 -11.22 0.44
N ASP A 141 -3.79 -10.52 1.00
CA ASP A 141 -4.71 -9.69 0.22
C ASP A 141 -3.96 -8.54 -0.49
N VAL A 142 -2.99 -7.89 0.17
CA VAL A 142 -2.12 -6.88 -0.45
C VAL A 142 -1.30 -7.49 -1.59
N PHE A 143 -0.69 -8.66 -1.38
CA PHE A 143 0.11 -9.32 -2.41
C PHE A 143 -0.73 -9.71 -3.63
N ILE A 144 -1.90 -10.33 -3.42
CA ILE A 144 -2.82 -10.71 -4.50
C ILE A 144 -3.28 -9.46 -5.27
N LEU A 145 -3.68 -8.40 -4.55
CA LEU A 145 -4.03 -7.12 -5.17
C LEU A 145 -2.88 -6.58 -6.02
N SER A 146 -1.66 -6.61 -5.50
CA SER A 146 -0.45 -6.14 -6.20
C SER A 146 -0.27 -6.88 -7.51
N VAL A 147 -0.35 -8.22 -7.50
CA VAL A 147 -0.25 -9.04 -8.72
C VAL A 147 -1.34 -8.68 -9.73
N VAL A 148 -2.58 -8.50 -9.28
CA VAL A 148 -3.71 -8.13 -10.15
C VAL A 148 -3.53 -6.75 -10.78
N VAL A 149 -3.09 -5.74 -10.03
CA VAL A 149 -2.95 -4.36 -10.52
C VAL A 149 -1.69 -4.19 -11.38
N LEU A 150 -0.56 -4.77 -10.96
CA LEU A 150 0.71 -4.67 -11.67
C LEU A 150 0.70 -5.43 -13.00
N SER A 151 -0.05 -6.53 -13.08
CA SER A 151 -0.26 -7.25 -14.35
C SER A 151 -1.24 -6.55 -15.30
N GLY A 152 -1.93 -5.51 -14.84
CA GLY A 152 -2.97 -4.81 -15.59
C GLY A 152 -4.33 -5.52 -15.63
N TYR A 153 -4.48 -6.67 -14.99
CA TYR A 153 -5.72 -7.46 -14.99
C TYR A 153 -6.88 -6.83 -14.21
N ASN A 154 -6.60 -5.77 -13.43
CA ASN A 154 -7.64 -4.96 -12.80
C ASN A 154 -8.62 -4.34 -13.81
N CYS A 155 -8.24 -4.21 -15.10
CA CYS A 155 -9.12 -3.73 -16.16
C CYS A 155 -10.30 -4.67 -16.49
N LEU A 156 -10.23 -5.93 -16.06
CA LEU A 156 -11.29 -6.92 -16.25
C LEU A 156 -12.37 -6.86 -15.16
N ALA A 157 -12.16 -6.05 -14.11
CA ALA A 157 -13.15 -5.80 -13.07
C ALA A 157 -14.04 -4.60 -13.42
N LEU A 158 -15.17 -4.47 -12.71
CA LEU A 158 -16.11 -3.36 -12.91
C LEU A 158 -15.51 -2.00 -12.56
N SER A 159 -14.66 -1.95 -11.53
CA SER A 159 -13.98 -0.75 -11.08
C SER A 159 -12.77 -1.10 -10.21
N LEU A 160 -11.92 -0.13 -9.92
CA LEU A 160 -10.78 -0.34 -9.01
C LEU A 160 -11.26 -0.65 -7.59
N GLU A 161 -12.32 0.03 -7.13
CA GLU A 161 -12.97 -0.24 -5.85
C GLU A 161 -13.48 -1.68 -5.77
N ASN A 162 -14.02 -2.22 -6.88
CA ASN A 162 -14.46 -3.62 -6.92
C ASN A 162 -13.28 -4.57 -6.66
N VAL A 163 -12.12 -4.34 -7.28
CA VAL A 163 -10.91 -5.14 -7.02
C VAL A 163 -10.41 -4.97 -5.59
N SER A 164 -10.43 -3.75 -5.06
CA SER A 164 -9.91 -3.47 -3.71
C SER A 164 -10.83 -3.99 -2.59
N TYR A 165 -12.14 -3.97 -2.77
CA TYR A 165 -13.10 -4.37 -1.74
C TYR A 165 -13.53 -5.84 -1.84
N SER A 166 -13.56 -6.42 -3.04
CA SER A 166 -13.97 -7.81 -3.24
C SER A 166 -12.77 -8.76 -3.28
N ARG A 167 -12.59 -9.51 -2.19
CA ARG A 167 -11.60 -10.60 -2.15
C ARG A 167 -11.89 -11.67 -3.19
N GLU A 168 -13.17 -11.96 -3.45
CA GLU A 168 -13.58 -12.91 -4.47
C GLU A 168 -13.10 -12.49 -5.86
N THR A 169 -13.32 -11.23 -6.23
CA THR A 169 -12.86 -10.67 -7.52
C THR A 169 -11.35 -10.81 -7.65
N ARG A 170 -10.59 -10.45 -6.60
CA ARG A 170 -9.13 -10.62 -6.59
C ARG A 170 -8.71 -12.06 -6.83
N LEU A 171 -9.33 -13.02 -6.13
CA LEU A 171 -9.00 -14.44 -6.26
C LEU A 171 -9.35 -15.02 -7.64
N GLN A 172 -10.41 -14.53 -8.28
CA GLN A 172 -10.77 -14.94 -9.65
C GLN A 172 -9.76 -14.43 -10.69
N LEU A 173 -9.27 -13.19 -10.53
CA LEU A 173 -8.31 -12.58 -11.45
C LEU A 173 -6.87 -13.08 -11.23
N PHE A 174 -6.53 -13.41 -10.00
CA PHE A 174 -5.16 -13.70 -9.57
C PHE A 174 -4.39 -14.75 -10.40
N PRO A 175 -4.95 -15.94 -10.74
CA PRO A 175 -4.20 -16.93 -11.49
C PRO A 175 -3.73 -16.42 -12.85
N HIS A 176 -4.59 -15.69 -13.56
CA HIS A 176 -4.29 -15.14 -14.88
C HIS A 176 -3.34 -13.95 -14.78
N ALA A 177 -3.57 -13.08 -13.79
CA ALA A 177 -2.70 -11.96 -13.46
C ALA A 177 -1.27 -12.41 -13.17
N LEU A 178 -1.10 -13.48 -12.37
CA LEU A 178 0.20 -14.03 -12.01
C LEU A 178 0.94 -14.57 -13.23
N VAL A 179 0.28 -15.35 -14.08
CA VAL A 179 0.90 -15.89 -15.30
C VAL A 179 1.37 -14.76 -16.22
N ASN A 180 0.55 -13.73 -16.40
CA ASN A 180 0.93 -12.57 -17.22
C ASN A 180 2.13 -11.82 -16.62
N LEU A 181 2.11 -11.59 -15.31
CA LEU A 181 3.19 -10.88 -14.61
C LEU A 181 4.52 -11.64 -14.72
N LEU A 182 4.51 -12.96 -14.57
CA LEU A 182 5.71 -13.81 -14.68
C LEU A 182 6.26 -13.89 -16.12
N ALA A 183 5.45 -13.59 -17.13
CA ALA A 183 5.90 -13.51 -18.51
C ALA A 183 6.67 -12.21 -18.81
N CYS A 184 6.57 -11.18 -17.97
CA CYS A 184 7.33 -9.94 -18.11
C CYS A 184 8.80 -10.14 -17.74
N GLU A 185 9.73 -9.65 -18.59
CA GLU A 185 11.19 -9.83 -18.41
C GLU A 185 11.72 -9.31 -17.05
N GLN A 186 11.15 -8.20 -16.56
CA GLN A 186 11.49 -7.63 -15.26
C GLN A 186 11.23 -8.62 -14.12
N TRP A 187 10.20 -9.45 -14.24
CA TRP A 187 9.79 -10.42 -13.23
C TRP A 187 10.48 -11.78 -13.42
N SER A 188 10.72 -12.19 -14.67
CA SER A 188 11.38 -13.46 -14.99
C SER A 188 12.86 -13.49 -14.59
N SER A 189 13.53 -12.33 -14.58
CA SER A 189 14.91 -12.22 -14.11
C SER A 189 15.06 -12.54 -12.61
N ILE A 190 13.99 -12.35 -11.83
CA ILE A 190 14.01 -12.51 -10.38
C ILE A 190 13.43 -13.86 -9.92
N THR A 191 12.55 -14.50 -10.71
CA THR A 191 12.09 -15.88 -10.40
C THR A 191 13.23 -16.88 -10.29
N ASN A 192 14.35 -16.64 -10.98
CA ASN A 192 15.55 -17.48 -10.90
C ASN A 192 16.28 -17.40 -9.55
N GLN A 193 15.94 -16.42 -8.70
CA GLN A 193 16.51 -16.26 -7.36
C GLN A 193 15.70 -16.99 -6.28
N VAL A 194 14.46 -17.36 -6.58
CA VAL A 194 13.62 -18.19 -5.70
C VAL A 194 13.93 -19.66 -5.96
N SER A 195 15.13 -20.11 -5.58
CA SER A 195 15.42 -21.54 -5.52
C SER A 195 14.65 -22.11 -4.33
N TRP A 196 13.56 -22.82 -4.59
CA TRP A 196 12.90 -23.68 -3.61
C TRP A 196 13.91 -24.75 -3.17
N LYS A 197 14.50 -24.58 -1.99
CA LYS A 197 15.20 -25.64 -1.27
C LYS A 197 14.25 -26.30 -0.28
#